data_AF-A0A953M8E8-F1
#
_entry.id   AF-A0A953M8E8-F1
#
_cell.length_a   1.000
_cell.length_b   1.000
_cell.length_c   1.000
_cell.angle_alpha   90.00
_cell.angle_beta   90.00
_cell.angle_gamma   90.00
#
_symmetry.space_group_name_H-M   'P 1'
#
loop_
_entity.id
_entity.type
_entity.pdbx_description
1 polymer ?
#
loop_
_entity_poly.entity_id
_entity_poly.type
_entity_poly.pdbx_seq_one_letter_code
_entity_poly.pdbx_strand_id
1 'polypeptide(L)'
;MRTTDDLLRTVVAAAEAVLEAREDQMLTSEEWDALKHAIAACHEPPPDQREESFSIDQDGGLVRSVTPKRGNPYEHRCTRWAFERVYWRFDEHGEGDTVETLAEAAQIPVTQAATALAFLLERGIVTAERRRNFPATADVHLDAMTEYHALREAPGD
;
A
#
# COMPACT_ATOMS: atom_id res chain seq x y z
N MET A 1 22.54 -2.82 13.19
CA MET A 1 22.97 -3.17 11.82
C MET A 1 22.17 -2.28 10.90
N ARG A 2 22.79 -1.38 10.11
CA ARG A 2 22.02 -0.54 9.18
C ARG A 2 21.46 -1.43 8.07
N THR A 3 20.20 -1.23 7.72
CA THR A 3 19.60 -1.95 6.61
C THR A 3 20.13 -1.39 5.28
N THR A 4 20.01 -2.15 4.19
CA THR A 4 20.34 -1.66 2.86
C THR A 4 19.52 -0.41 2.49
N ASP A 5 18.27 -0.34 2.98
CA ASP A 5 17.38 0.80 2.77
C ASP A 5 17.89 2.06 3.49
N ASP A 6 18.35 1.92 4.75
CA ASP A 6 18.95 3.03 5.50
C ASP A 6 20.18 3.61 4.82
N LEU A 7 21.00 2.74 4.22
CA LEU A 7 22.21 3.14 3.50
C LEU A 7 21.86 3.87 2.21
N LEU A 8 20.87 3.40 1.45
CA LEU A 8 20.39 4.04 0.23
C LEU A 8 19.83 5.44 0.51
N ARG A 9 18.96 5.58 1.52
CA ARG A 9 18.43 6.90 1.92
C ARG A 9 19.53 7.88 2.33
N THR A 10 20.54 7.39 3.06
CA THR A 10 21.70 8.21 3.47
C THR A 10 22.48 8.71 2.26
N VAL A 11 22.66 7.86 1.23
CA VAL A 11 23.37 8.23 0.00
C VAL A 11 22.59 9.23 -0.83
N VAL A 12 21.26 9.03 -0.98
CA VAL A 12 20.39 9.98 -1.72
C VAL A 12 20.41 11.36 -1.06
N ALA A 13 20.25 11.43 0.26
CA ALA A 13 20.28 12.71 0.99
C ALA A 13 21.64 13.43 0.86
N ALA A 14 22.75 12.69 0.87
CA ALA A 14 24.07 13.28 0.65
C ALA A 14 24.22 13.83 -0.78
N ALA A 15 23.63 13.14 -1.77
CA ALA A 15 23.67 13.56 -3.17
C ALA A 15 22.82 14.82 -3.42
N GLU A 16 21.65 14.95 -2.77
CA GLU A 16 20.83 16.16 -2.77
C GLU A 16 21.54 17.35 -2.12
N ALA A 17 22.21 17.14 -0.99
CA ALA A 17 23.00 18.20 -0.35
C ALA A 17 24.17 18.68 -1.23
N VAL A 18 24.75 17.77 -2.03
CA VAL A 18 25.73 18.15 -3.07
C VAL A 18 25.06 18.93 -4.19
N LEU A 19 23.83 18.57 -4.59
CA LEU A 19 23.06 19.33 -5.59
C LEU A 19 22.78 20.77 -5.13
N GLU A 20 22.40 20.95 -3.87
CA GLU A 20 22.09 22.26 -3.29
C GLU A 20 23.36 23.11 -3.11
N ALA A 21 24.45 22.51 -2.63
CA ALA A 21 25.69 23.23 -2.35
C ALA A 21 26.51 23.63 -3.60
N ARG A 22 26.22 23.03 -4.77
CA ARG A 22 27.05 23.17 -5.98
C ARG A 22 26.39 23.92 -7.14
N GLU A 23 25.16 24.40 -7.01
CA GLU A 23 24.55 25.27 -8.03
C GLU A 23 25.40 26.55 -8.28
N ASP A 24 26.13 27.01 -7.25
CA ASP A 24 27.01 28.18 -7.29
C ASP A 24 28.46 27.92 -7.74
N GLN A 25 28.89 26.65 -7.91
CA GLN A 25 30.27 26.30 -8.25
C GLN A 25 30.30 25.24 -9.37
N MET A 26 30.31 25.74 -10.61
CA MET A 26 30.30 24.98 -11.86
C MET A 26 31.35 23.85 -11.90
N LEU A 27 30.92 22.62 -11.61
CA LEU A 27 31.43 21.40 -12.26
C LEU A 27 30.66 21.21 -13.57
N THR A 28 31.21 20.45 -14.51
CA THR A 28 30.73 20.41 -15.90
C THR A 28 29.24 19.99 -15.99
N SER A 29 28.50 20.57 -16.95
CA SER A 29 27.05 20.37 -17.11
C SER A 29 26.64 18.89 -17.17
N GLU A 30 27.46 18.06 -17.81
CA GLU A 30 27.15 16.65 -18.08
C GLU A 30 27.13 15.79 -16.82
N GLU A 31 28.11 15.96 -15.91
CA GLU A 31 28.17 15.23 -14.64
C GLU A 31 27.03 15.65 -13.70
N TRP A 32 26.64 16.92 -13.78
CA TRP A 32 25.53 17.48 -13.02
C TRP A 32 24.18 16.97 -13.50
N ASP A 33 23.97 16.93 -14.82
CA ASP A 33 22.76 16.40 -15.43
C ASP A 33 22.62 14.90 -15.13
N ALA A 34 23.73 14.16 -15.17
CA ALA A 34 23.76 12.75 -14.77
C ALA A 34 23.40 12.55 -13.29
N LEU A 35 23.92 13.38 -12.39
CA LEU A 35 23.60 13.30 -10.96
C LEU A 35 22.15 13.68 -10.67
N LYS A 36 21.64 14.76 -11.29
CA LYS A 36 20.23 15.17 -11.22
C LYS A 36 19.31 14.05 -11.71
N HIS A 37 19.65 13.43 -12.83
CA HIS A 37 18.88 12.33 -13.39
C HIS A 37 18.89 11.10 -12.48
N ALA A 38 20.05 10.76 -11.90
CA ALA A 38 20.17 9.65 -10.95
C ALA A 38 19.34 9.86 -9.67
N ILE A 39 19.37 11.08 -9.10
CA ILE A 39 18.56 11.42 -7.92
C ILE A 39 17.07 11.40 -8.26
N ALA A 40 16.67 11.96 -9.40
CA ALA A 40 15.28 11.90 -9.87
C ALA A 40 14.81 10.44 -10.01
N ALA A 41 15.63 9.57 -10.61
CA ALA A 41 15.33 8.14 -10.75
C ALA A 41 15.24 7.40 -9.39
N CYS A 42 15.93 7.87 -8.34
CA CYS A 42 15.78 7.32 -6.99
C CYS A 42 14.46 7.71 -6.32
N HIS A 43 13.87 8.83 -6.73
CA HIS A 43 12.56 9.30 -6.24
C HIS A 43 11.39 8.87 -7.13
N GLU A 44 11.66 8.40 -8.34
CA GLU A 44 10.63 7.83 -9.19
C GLU A 44 10.01 6.61 -8.48
N PRO A 45 8.69 6.61 -8.27
CA PRO A 45 8.01 5.43 -7.74
C PRO A 45 8.33 4.23 -8.65
N PRO A 46 8.57 3.04 -8.07
CA PRO A 46 9.02 1.90 -8.83
C PRO A 46 8.11 1.62 -10.04
N PRO A 47 8.68 1.17 -11.16
CA PRO A 47 7.99 1.09 -12.45
C PRO A 47 6.85 0.06 -12.51
N ASP A 48 6.48 -0.56 -11.40
CA ASP A 48 5.35 -1.47 -11.22
C ASP A 48 4.24 -0.95 -10.28
N GLN A 49 4.41 0.21 -9.64
CA GLN A 49 3.42 0.75 -8.71
C GLN A 49 2.15 1.18 -9.46
N ARG A 50 1.02 0.57 -9.10
CA ARG A 50 -0.33 0.96 -9.54
C ARG A 50 -0.84 2.00 -8.56
N GLU A 51 -1.51 3.03 -9.05
CA GLU A 51 -2.27 3.93 -8.18
C GLU A 51 -3.55 3.21 -7.77
N GLU A 52 -3.76 3.10 -6.47
CA GLU A 52 -4.98 2.55 -5.91
C GLU A 52 -5.53 3.45 -4.82
N SER A 53 -6.85 3.47 -4.71
CA SER A 53 -7.58 4.19 -3.67
C SER A 53 -8.74 3.36 -3.17
N PHE A 54 -9.22 3.70 -1.98
CA PHE A 54 -10.35 3.04 -1.34
C PHE A 54 -11.46 4.05 -1.07
N SER A 55 -12.71 3.61 -1.14
CA SER A 55 -13.88 4.38 -0.73
C SER A 55 -14.97 3.45 -0.18
N ILE A 56 -15.95 4.02 0.52
CA ILE A 56 -17.16 3.31 0.92
C ILE A 56 -18.32 3.79 0.06
N ASP A 57 -18.96 2.86 -0.65
CA ASP A 57 -20.12 3.18 -1.48
C ASP A 57 -21.41 3.39 -0.66
N GLN A 58 -22.49 3.78 -1.34
CA GLN A 58 -23.78 4.12 -0.71
C GLN A 58 -24.44 2.93 0.02
N ASP A 59 -24.15 1.68 -0.37
CA ASP A 59 -24.66 0.49 0.32
C ASP A 59 -23.70 0.02 1.43
N GLY A 60 -22.61 0.76 1.68
CA GLY A 60 -21.58 0.41 2.65
C GLY A 60 -20.55 -0.61 2.12
N GLY A 61 -20.48 -0.85 0.82
CA GLY A 61 -19.44 -1.68 0.23
C GLY A 61 -18.08 -0.97 0.23
N LEU A 62 -17.01 -1.72 0.56
CA LEU A 62 -15.63 -1.27 0.39
C LEU A 62 -15.26 -1.40 -1.09
N VAL A 63 -14.97 -0.28 -1.73
CA VAL A 63 -14.56 -0.21 -3.13
C VAL A 63 -13.06 0.06 -3.19
N ARG A 64 -12.35 -0.73 -3.99
CA ARG A 64 -10.96 -0.50 -4.39
C ARG A 64 -10.94 -0.08 -5.85
N SER A 65 -10.51 1.15 -6.11
CA SER A 65 -10.34 1.69 -7.46
C SER A 65 -8.86 1.60 -7.84
N VAL A 66 -8.58 1.08 -9.02
CA VAL A 66 -7.22 0.81 -9.50
C VAL A 66 -7.01 1.46 -10.85
N THR A 67 -5.98 2.29 -10.96
CA THR A 67 -5.48 2.84 -12.23
C THR A 67 -4.23 2.06 -12.65
N PRO A 68 -4.35 1.10 -13.58
CA PRO A 68 -3.20 0.34 -14.04
C PRO A 68 -2.33 1.17 -14.99
N LYS A 69 -1.02 0.86 -15.05
CA LYS A 69 -0.08 1.50 -16.00
C LYS A 69 -0.48 1.34 -17.47
N ARG A 70 -1.20 0.26 -17.78
CA ARG A 70 -1.74 -0.04 -19.11
C ARG A 70 -3.12 -0.66 -18.96
N GLY A 71 -4.05 -0.24 -19.80
CA GLY A 71 -5.44 -0.66 -19.75
C GLY A 71 -6.34 0.39 -19.13
N ASN A 72 -7.60 0.01 -18.90
CA ASN A 72 -8.60 0.91 -18.33
C ASN A 72 -8.58 0.83 -16.80
N PRO A 73 -8.86 1.94 -16.09
CA PRO A 73 -9.18 1.90 -14.68
C PRO A 73 -10.32 0.91 -14.40
N TYR A 74 -10.24 0.23 -13.26
CA TYR A 74 -11.25 -0.74 -12.83
C TYR A 74 -11.46 -0.69 -11.34
N GLU A 75 -12.62 -1.21 -10.93
CA GLU A 75 -12.99 -1.28 -9.53
C GLU A 75 -13.29 -2.72 -9.11
N HIS A 76 -12.94 -3.01 -7.87
CA HIS A 76 -13.40 -4.20 -7.17
C HIS A 76 -14.18 -3.78 -5.94
N ARG A 77 -15.28 -4.48 -5.70
CA ARG A 77 -16.18 -4.21 -4.59
C ARG A 77 -16.18 -5.38 -3.64
N CYS A 78 -16.00 -5.10 -2.36
CA CYS A 78 -16.19 -6.01 -1.25
C CYS A 78 -17.43 -5.58 -0.47
N THR A 79 -18.37 -6.50 -0.25
CA THR A 79 -19.50 -6.20 0.62
C THR A 79 -19.01 -5.98 2.05
N ARG A 80 -19.71 -5.15 2.84
CA ARG A 80 -19.40 -4.99 4.26
C ARG A 80 -19.30 -6.34 4.97
N TRP A 81 -20.29 -7.20 4.77
CA TRP A 81 -20.29 -8.54 5.37
C TRP A 81 -19.02 -9.34 5.03
N ALA A 82 -18.59 -9.35 3.77
CA ALA A 82 -17.36 -10.05 3.38
C ALA A 82 -16.10 -9.42 3.99
N PHE A 83 -16.05 -8.09 4.08
CA PHE A 83 -14.97 -7.39 4.76
C PHE A 83 -14.89 -7.78 6.24
N GLU A 84 -16.05 -7.85 6.92
CA GLU A 84 -16.13 -8.26 8.32
C GLU A 84 -15.62 -9.69 8.55
N ARG A 85 -15.95 -10.62 7.64
CA ARG A 85 -15.45 -12.00 7.72
C ARG A 85 -13.93 -12.09 7.60
N VAL A 86 -13.30 -11.20 6.82
CA VAL A 86 -11.84 -11.20 6.63
C VAL A 86 -11.11 -10.71 7.87
N TYR A 87 -11.52 -9.59 8.47
CA TYR A 87 -10.82 -9.11 9.67
C TYR A 87 -11.04 -10.06 10.86
N TRP A 88 -12.22 -10.69 10.99
CA TRP A 88 -12.47 -11.66 12.07
C TRP A 88 -11.60 -12.91 11.93
N ARG A 89 -11.32 -13.34 10.69
CA ARG A 89 -10.43 -14.47 10.44
C ARG A 89 -9.03 -14.23 11.01
N PHE A 90 -8.53 -12.99 10.94
CA PHE A 90 -7.23 -12.63 11.50
C PHE A 90 -7.23 -12.69 13.03
N ASP A 91 -8.28 -12.20 13.68
CA ASP A 91 -8.41 -12.27 15.15
C ASP A 91 -8.63 -13.70 15.67
N GLU A 92 -9.35 -14.54 14.92
CA GLU A 92 -9.65 -15.92 15.32
C GLU A 92 -8.46 -16.87 15.14
N HIS A 93 -7.68 -16.69 14.07
CA HIS A 93 -6.67 -17.66 13.66
C HIS A 93 -5.24 -17.19 13.90
N GLY A 94 -4.92 -15.92 13.66
CA GLY A 94 -3.58 -15.33 13.86
C GLY A 94 -2.43 -15.91 13.02
N GLU A 95 -2.59 -17.09 12.42
CA GLU A 95 -1.57 -17.70 11.55
C GLU A 95 -1.68 -17.17 10.12
N GLY A 96 -0.54 -16.97 9.46
CA GLY A 96 -0.50 -16.25 8.20
C GLY A 96 -1.30 -16.92 7.07
N ASP A 97 -2.25 -16.18 6.51
CA ASP A 97 -3.18 -16.64 5.46
C ASP A 97 -2.82 -16.08 4.07
N THR A 98 -3.13 -16.84 3.01
CA THR A 98 -3.12 -16.31 1.63
C THR A 98 -4.50 -15.75 1.28
N VAL A 99 -4.63 -15.02 0.17
CA VAL A 99 -5.95 -14.53 -0.28
C VAL A 99 -6.92 -15.69 -0.51
N GLU A 100 -6.44 -16.81 -1.06
CA GLU A 100 -7.23 -17.99 -1.33
C GLU A 100 -7.70 -18.66 -0.03
N THR A 101 -6.84 -18.77 0.98
CA THR A 101 -7.24 -19.36 2.28
C THR A 101 -8.19 -18.44 3.04
N LEU A 102 -8.02 -17.11 2.95
CA LEU A 102 -9.00 -16.14 3.47
C LEU A 102 -10.36 -16.32 2.79
N ALA A 103 -10.39 -16.40 1.46
CA ALA A 103 -11.63 -16.54 0.69
C ALA A 103 -12.37 -17.84 1.05
N GLU A 104 -11.63 -18.94 1.16
CA GLU A 104 -12.16 -20.25 1.53
C GLU A 104 -12.72 -20.25 2.97
N ALA A 105 -11.93 -19.78 3.94
CA ALA A 105 -12.31 -19.76 5.35
C ALA A 105 -13.49 -18.82 5.63
N ALA A 106 -13.50 -17.65 4.99
CA ALA A 106 -14.59 -16.68 5.10
C ALA A 106 -15.82 -17.05 4.25
N GLN A 107 -15.70 -18.03 3.34
CA GLN A 107 -16.73 -18.42 2.35
C GLN A 107 -17.18 -17.26 1.47
N ILE A 108 -16.22 -16.49 0.97
CA ILE A 108 -16.44 -15.31 0.13
C ILE A 108 -15.73 -15.43 -1.22
N PRO A 109 -16.13 -14.66 -2.24
CA PRO A 109 -15.39 -14.61 -3.49
C PRO A 109 -13.95 -14.12 -3.28
N VAL A 110 -12.99 -14.72 -4.00
CA VAL A 110 -11.56 -14.39 -3.94
C VAL A 110 -11.29 -12.90 -4.20
N THR A 111 -12.05 -12.28 -5.11
CA THR A 111 -11.93 -10.83 -5.39
C THR A 111 -12.35 -9.95 -4.22
N GLN A 112 -13.33 -10.38 -3.42
CA GLN A 112 -13.73 -9.67 -2.20
C GLN A 112 -12.68 -9.85 -1.10
N ALA A 113 -12.16 -11.06 -0.91
CA ALA A 113 -11.05 -11.32 0.00
C ALA A 113 -9.81 -10.48 -0.37
N ALA A 114 -9.47 -10.40 -1.66
CA ALA A 114 -8.37 -9.58 -2.16
C ALA A 114 -8.58 -8.08 -1.91
N THR A 115 -9.81 -7.60 -2.07
CA THR A 115 -10.16 -6.18 -1.84
C THR A 115 -10.06 -5.83 -0.36
N ALA A 116 -10.63 -6.67 0.51
CA ALA A 116 -10.53 -6.53 1.96
C ALA A 116 -9.07 -6.55 2.42
N LEU A 117 -8.29 -7.54 1.98
CA LEU A 117 -6.88 -7.67 2.35
C LEU A 117 -6.06 -6.47 1.87
N ALA A 118 -6.28 -5.98 0.65
CA ALA A 118 -5.56 -4.82 0.13
C ALA A 118 -5.78 -3.58 1.00
N PHE A 119 -7.02 -3.35 1.46
CA PHE A 119 -7.32 -2.26 2.40
C PHE A 119 -6.61 -2.44 3.74
N LEU A 120 -6.64 -3.64 4.33
CA LEU A 120 -5.96 -3.90 5.60
C LEU A 120 -4.44 -3.75 5.51
N LEU A 121 -3.84 -4.09 4.35
CA LEU A 121 -2.42 -3.88 4.07
C LEU A 121 -2.10 -2.39 3.91
N GLU A 122 -2.90 -1.63 3.16
CA GLU A 122 -2.72 -0.19 2.97
C GLU A 122 -2.80 0.58 4.30
N ARG A 123 -3.69 0.15 5.20
CA ARG A 123 -3.82 0.71 6.55
C ARG A 123 -2.77 0.19 7.56
N GLY A 124 -1.94 -0.76 7.16
CA GLY A 124 -0.92 -1.35 8.06
C GLY A 124 -1.48 -2.20 9.19
N ILE A 125 -2.74 -2.62 9.11
CA ILE A 125 -3.42 -3.49 10.09
C ILE A 125 -3.00 -4.95 9.87
N VAL A 126 -2.67 -5.29 8.63
CA VAL A 126 -2.11 -6.58 8.22
C VAL A 126 -0.76 -6.32 7.56
N THR A 127 0.18 -7.25 7.71
CA THR A 127 1.48 -7.24 7.02
C THR A 127 1.63 -8.48 6.16
N ALA A 128 2.37 -8.35 5.06
CA ALA A 128 2.68 -9.47 4.18
C ALA A 128 4.12 -9.96 4.39
N GLU A 129 4.28 -11.24 4.68
CA GLU A 129 5.57 -11.94 4.60
C GLU A 129 5.52 -12.99 3.50
N ARG A 130 6.33 -12.78 2.46
CA ARG A 130 6.33 -13.60 1.24
C ARG A 130 4.95 -13.62 0.57
N ARG A 131 4.15 -14.67 0.78
CA ARG A 131 2.81 -14.84 0.20
C ARG A 131 1.72 -14.96 1.28
N ARG A 132 2.09 -14.83 2.55
CA ARG A 132 1.19 -14.97 3.69
C ARG A 132 1.02 -13.62 4.37
N ASN A 133 -0.15 -13.42 4.92
CA ASN A 133 -0.57 -12.16 5.52
C ASN A 133 -0.84 -12.40 6.99
N PHE A 134 -0.34 -11.53 7.86
CA PHE A 134 -0.35 -11.69 9.30
C PHE A 134 -0.94 -10.45 9.97
N PRO A 135 -1.66 -10.59 11.10
CA PRO A 135 -2.04 -9.45 11.93
C PRO A 135 -0.80 -8.62 12.28
N ALA A 136 -0.87 -7.31 12.04
CA ALA A 136 0.14 -6.35 12.50
C ALA A 136 -0.22 -5.75 13.87
N THR A 137 -1.49 -5.87 14.27
CA THR A 137 -2.04 -5.38 15.53
C THR A 137 -2.73 -6.52 16.29
N ALA A 138 -3.04 -6.29 17.57
CA ALA A 138 -3.65 -7.30 18.43
C ALA A 138 -5.17 -7.43 18.21
N ASP A 139 -5.83 -6.35 17.79
CA ASP A 139 -7.28 -6.26 17.63
C ASP A 139 -7.61 -5.82 16.20
N VAL A 140 -7.41 -6.73 15.24
CA VAL A 140 -7.55 -6.43 13.80
C VAL A 140 -8.97 -5.96 13.49
N HIS A 141 -10.01 -6.51 14.15
CA HIS A 141 -11.37 -6.03 13.98
C HIS A 141 -11.59 -4.58 14.41
N LEU A 142 -11.01 -4.13 15.53
CA LEU A 142 -11.21 -2.77 16.04
C LEU A 142 -10.54 -1.75 15.13
N ASP A 143 -9.32 -2.02 14.69
CA ASP A 143 -8.59 -1.14 13.79
C ASP A 143 -9.26 -1.11 12.41
N ALA A 144 -9.66 -2.27 11.89
CA ALA A 144 -10.35 -2.37 10.59
C ALA A 144 -11.67 -1.58 10.58
N MET A 145 -12.46 -1.69 11.66
CA MET A 145 -13.72 -0.96 11.79
C MET A 145 -13.51 0.54 11.95
N THR A 146 -12.45 0.94 12.66
CA THR A 146 -12.09 2.35 12.83
C THR A 146 -11.75 2.98 11.48
N GLU A 147 -10.85 2.35 10.71
CA GLU A 147 -10.46 2.85 9.39
C GLU A 147 -11.61 2.80 8.37
N TYR A 148 -12.44 1.76 8.41
CA TYR A 148 -13.65 1.68 7.58
C TYR A 148 -14.61 2.85 7.87
N HIS A 149 -14.83 3.17 9.14
CA HIS A 149 -15.70 4.27 9.53
C HIS A 149 -15.11 5.64 9.22
N ALA A 150 -13.81 5.82 9.42
CA ALA A 150 -13.09 7.02 9.00
C ALA A 150 -13.24 7.25 7.49
N LEU A 151 -13.05 6.20 6.68
CA LEU A 151 -13.20 6.26 5.23
C LEU A 151 -14.64 6.57 4.79
N ARG A 152 -15.64 6.07 5.52
CA ARG A 152 -17.05 6.37 5.25
C ARG A 152 -17.42 7.81 5.59
N GLU A 153 -16.82 8.38 6.63
CA GLU A 153 -17.12 9.73 7.13
C GLU A 153 -16.34 10.83 6.42
N ALA A 154 -15.24 10.47 5.76
CA ALA A 154 -14.49 11.32 4.84
C ALA A 154 -14.80 10.88 3.38
N PRO A 155 -15.99 11.19 2.84
CA PRO A 155 -16.22 10.99 1.41
C PRO A 155 -15.18 11.81 0.66
N GLY A 156 -14.44 11.17 -0.25
CA GLY A 156 -13.41 11.85 -1.05
C GLY A 156 -13.97 13.11 -1.70
N ASP A 157 -13.19 14.19 -1.62
CA ASP A 157 -13.46 15.48 -2.27
C ASP A 157 -13.68 15.35 -3.79
#